data_AF-A0A9N7NN90-F1
#
_entry.id   AF-A0A9N7NN90-F1
#
_cell.length_a   1.000
_cell.length_b   1.000
_cell.length_c   1.000
_cell.angle_alpha   90.00
_cell.angle_beta   90.00
_cell.angle_gamma   90.00
#
_symmetry.space_group_name_H-M   'P 1'
#
loop_
_entity.id
_entity.type
_entity.pdbx_description
1 polymer ?
#
loop_
_entity_poly.entity_id
_entity_poly.type
_entity_poly.pdbx_seq_one_letter_code
_entity_poly.pdbx_strand_id
1 'polypeptide(L)'
;MEIRLILLLFSLIACGLAEPIVYSARLVHRFSDEARAHAGVRVSKNGAGAGGGPWPQRRSLEYYRRLLSSDVQRQTLKLNPQYQFLYPSAGSGTLPLGNDFGWLNYMWIALGTPKVLFLVALDTGSDLSWVPCDCVQCAPLSSSYYGSLDQDLNEYNPSSSSTSKTLSCSHHLCNMGPECLNPKQQCSYTVNYYSDDTSTSGFLVQDVLHLLPGHSDGLNKSVRAPVVIGCGSKQTGGYLSGVAPDGLLGLGLGEISVPSFLAKAGYIKNSFSLCFNEDDSGRLLFGDQGVGGQETTPFLPFNGKNSTYIVGVDACCIGSTCLNETNVEMLVDSGTSFTFLPDQIYQRVVEELDRQVNASKSTFKGYPWQYCYKSSSLEVSNVVPSFTLKFASAKGFVIKNPVFDIYGTQGAVGFCLAIQPTKEIVGTIGQNFMTGYQIVFDRENLRLGWSRSNCHDLNNGLPLNASSSSNSPNSLPSTEQQSGPNSHAVSPAVAERTPSKSSITCPSYLVNFFLLLFINILPFEVFM
;
A
#
# COMPACT_ATOMS: atom_id res chain seq x y z
N MET A 1 56.39 39.43 21.48
CA MET A 1 55.17 40.06 22.04
C MET A 1 54.25 40.63 20.95
N GLU A 2 54.75 40.89 19.74
CA GLU A 2 53.95 41.49 18.65
C GLU A 2 53.02 40.52 17.91
N ILE A 3 53.38 39.24 17.75
CA ILE A 3 52.55 38.25 17.02
C ILE A 3 51.23 37.94 17.76
N ARG A 4 51.24 37.94 19.10
CA ARG A 4 50.02 37.73 19.91
C ARG A 4 49.07 38.92 19.85
N LEU A 5 49.59 40.14 19.68
CA LEU A 5 48.78 41.35 19.55
C LEU A 5 48.10 41.42 18.17
N ILE A 6 48.81 40.99 17.12
CA ILE A 6 48.27 40.89 15.76
C ILE A 6 47.17 39.82 15.67
N LEU A 7 47.34 38.66 16.32
CA LEU A 7 46.31 37.62 16.37
C LEU A 7 45.07 38.03 17.18
N LEU A 8 45.25 38.82 18.25
CA LEU A 8 44.13 39.41 19.02
C LEU A 8 43.41 40.51 18.23
N LEU A 9 44.12 41.33 17.46
CA LEU A 9 43.50 42.30 16.56
C LEU A 9 42.74 41.61 15.42
N PHE A 10 43.28 40.52 14.85
CA PHE A 10 42.57 39.75 13.82
C PHE A 10 41.32 39.05 14.37
N SER A 11 41.34 38.55 15.62
CA SER A 11 40.14 37.95 16.22
C SER A 11 39.08 39.00 16.58
N LEU A 12 39.49 40.20 17.01
CA LEU A 12 38.58 41.32 17.28
C LEU A 12 37.97 41.90 15.99
N ILE A 13 38.72 41.93 14.88
CA ILE A 13 38.20 42.34 13.56
C ILE A 13 37.27 41.26 12.98
N ALA A 14 37.56 39.97 13.17
CA ALA A 14 36.67 38.88 12.75
C ALA A 14 35.37 38.82 13.57
N CYS A 15 35.40 39.21 14.85
CA CYS A 15 34.18 39.36 15.67
C CYS A 15 33.39 40.65 15.38
N GLY A 16 34.03 41.69 14.82
CA GLY A 16 33.39 42.96 14.47
C GLY A 16 32.63 42.97 13.14
N LEU A 17 32.76 41.92 12.34
CA LEU A 17 32.09 41.76 11.03
C LEU A 17 31.12 40.56 10.99
N ALA A 18 30.75 40.02 12.15
CA ALA A 18 29.68 39.03 12.24
C ALA A 18 28.33 39.75 12.07
N GLU A 19 27.91 39.98 10.83
CA GLU A 19 26.49 40.25 10.58
C GLU A 19 25.67 39.06 11.10
N PRO A 20 24.58 39.30 11.84
CA PRO A 20 23.69 38.21 12.21
C PRO A 20 23.18 37.59 10.91
N ILE A 21 23.52 36.32 10.64
CA ILE A 21 22.86 35.54 9.60
C ILE A 21 21.44 35.30 10.09
N VAL A 22 20.56 36.27 9.82
CA VAL A 22 19.13 36.09 9.96
C VAL A 22 18.71 35.19 8.82
N TYR A 23 18.44 33.92 9.13
CA TYR A 23 17.72 33.05 8.21
C TYR A 23 16.31 33.60 8.03
N SER A 24 16.16 34.51 7.07
CA SER A 24 14.85 34.95 6.60
C SER A 24 14.30 33.85 5.69
N ALA A 25 13.55 32.92 6.27
CA ALA A 25 12.67 32.04 5.49
C ALA A 25 11.53 32.90 4.91
N ARG A 26 11.67 33.33 3.66
CA ARG A 26 10.56 33.98 2.95
C ARG A 26 9.49 32.91 2.70
N LEU A 27 8.34 33.04 3.36
CA LEU A 27 7.16 32.23 3.10
C LEU A 27 6.64 32.56 1.70
N VAL A 28 7.05 31.77 0.72
CA VAL A 28 6.56 31.86 -0.65
C VAL A 28 5.35 30.94 -0.75
N HIS A 29 4.19 31.51 -1.03
CA HIS A 29 2.97 30.72 -1.26
C HIS A 29 3.25 29.74 -2.40
N ARG A 30 2.98 28.43 -2.20
CA ARG A 30 3.29 27.35 -3.16
C ARG A 30 2.74 27.57 -4.58
N PHE A 31 1.77 28.48 -4.72
CA PHE A 31 1.14 28.85 -6.00
C PHE A 31 1.44 30.29 -6.47
N SER A 32 2.40 30.98 -5.83
CA SER A 32 2.87 32.31 -6.24
C SER A 32 3.63 32.25 -7.57
N ASP A 33 3.76 33.41 -8.24
CA ASP A 33 4.58 33.55 -9.45
C ASP A 33 6.03 33.11 -9.18
N GLU A 34 6.55 33.41 -7.99
CA GLU A 34 7.88 33.04 -7.53
C GLU A 34 8.06 31.53 -7.33
N ALA A 35 7.09 30.85 -6.71
CA ALA A 35 7.12 29.38 -6.58
C ALA A 35 7.00 28.69 -7.95
N ARG A 36 6.21 29.26 -8.88
CA ARG A 36 6.06 28.76 -10.25
C ARG A 36 7.34 28.89 -11.07
N ALA A 37 8.06 30.01 -10.92
CA ALA A 37 9.33 30.24 -11.59
C ALA A 37 10.41 29.24 -11.11
N HIS A 38 10.46 28.92 -9.82
CA HIS A 38 11.39 27.93 -9.29
C HIS A 38 11.00 26.48 -9.61
N ALA A 39 9.71 26.17 -9.74
CA ALA A 39 9.25 24.86 -10.21
C ALA A 39 9.41 24.64 -11.73
N GLY A 40 9.74 25.70 -12.49
CA GLY A 40 9.74 25.74 -13.95
C GLY A 40 10.91 25.08 -14.68
N VAL A 41 11.84 24.40 -14.00
CA VAL A 41 12.98 23.71 -14.67
C VAL A 41 12.65 22.27 -15.10
N ARG A 42 11.48 21.71 -14.76
CA ARG A 42 11.05 20.39 -15.27
C ARG A 42 9.56 20.30 -15.59
N VAL A 43 9.05 21.19 -16.45
CA VAL A 43 7.81 20.90 -17.18
C VAL A 43 8.18 20.48 -18.59
N SER A 44 8.28 19.16 -18.77
CA SER A 44 8.29 18.52 -20.09
C SER A 44 7.04 18.95 -20.86
N LYS A 45 7.23 19.19 -22.16
CA LYS A 45 6.25 19.79 -23.09
C LYS A 45 4.96 18.99 -23.30
N ASN A 46 4.77 17.83 -22.68
CA ASN A 46 3.58 16.99 -22.88
C ASN A 46 2.95 16.67 -21.53
N GLY A 47 1.84 17.35 -21.22
CA GLY A 47 1.19 17.30 -19.91
C GLY A 47 0.32 16.07 -19.67
N ALA A 48 0.14 15.72 -18.39
CA ALA A 48 -1.14 15.39 -17.75
C ALA A 48 -0.92 14.81 -16.34
N GLY A 49 -1.15 15.63 -15.29
CA GLY A 49 -1.16 15.20 -13.88
C GLY A 49 -2.27 15.91 -13.09
N ALA A 50 -3.17 15.12 -12.49
CA ALA A 50 -4.30 15.47 -11.59
C ALA A 50 -5.01 16.83 -11.83
N GLY A 51 -6.04 16.84 -12.70
CA GLY A 51 -6.74 18.07 -13.09
C GLY A 51 -5.91 18.98 -14.02
N GLY A 52 -4.88 18.43 -14.66
CA GLY A 52 -3.84 19.13 -15.42
C GLY A 52 -4.27 19.69 -16.76
N GLY A 53 -5.28 20.55 -16.79
CA GLY A 53 -5.33 21.63 -17.80
C GLY A 53 -4.39 22.77 -17.40
N PRO A 54 -3.93 23.62 -18.34
CA PRO A 54 -3.24 24.86 -17.99
C PRO A 54 -4.03 25.59 -16.90
N TRP A 55 -3.32 26.18 -15.93
CA TRP A 55 -3.98 26.97 -14.90
C TRP A 55 -4.89 28.00 -15.58
N PRO A 56 -6.16 28.14 -15.14
CA PRO A 56 -7.05 29.09 -15.79
C PRO A 56 -6.43 30.48 -15.72
N GLN A 57 -6.71 31.30 -16.74
CA GLN A 57 -6.14 32.64 -16.85
C GLN A 57 -6.32 33.38 -15.53
N ARG A 58 -5.23 34.00 -15.04
CA ARG A 58 -5.24 34.72 -13.76
C ARG A 58 -6.38 35.74 -13.76
N ARG A 59 -7.12 35.81 -12.65
CA ARG A 59 -8.32 36.64 -12.46
C ARG A 59 -9.57 36.23 -13.25
N SER A 60 -9.59 35.06 -13.90
CA SER A 60 -10.84 34.47 -14.43
C SER A 60 -11.72 33.89 -13.32
N LEU A 61 -13.01 33.74 -13.57
CA LEU A 61 -13.94 33.05 -12.68
C LEU A 61 -13.47 31.61 -12.37
N GLU A 62 -12.97 30.93 -13.40
CA GLU A 62 -12.40 29.57 -13.32
C GLU A 62 -11.18 29.52 -12.40
N TYR A 63 -10.30 30.54 -12.45
CA TYR A 63 -9.15 30.68 -11.58
C TYR A 63 -9.56 30.83 -10.12
N TYR A 64 -10.54 31.69 -9.83
CA TYR A 64 -11.05 31.87 -8.47
C TYR A 64 -11.80 30.65 -7.95
N ARG A 65 -12.59 29.95 -8.79
CA ARG A 65 -13.22 28.68 -8.42
C ARG A 65 -12.19 27.62 -8.05
N ARG A 66 -11.10 27.51 -8.82
CA ARG A 66 -10.04 26.54 -8.59
C ARG A 66 -9.21 26.86 -7.34
N LEU A 67 -9.00 28.14 -7.04
CA LEU A 67 -8.42 28.57 -5.76
C LEU A 67 -9.35 28.27 -4.60
N LEU A 68 -10.64 28.61 -4.73
CA LEU A 68 -11.65 28.38 -3.68
C LEU A 68 -11.82 26.89 -3.39
N SER A 69 -11.89 26.02 -4.40
CA SER A 69 -12.00 24.58 -4.18
C SER A 69 -10.77 24.02 -3.48
N SER A 70 -9.57 24.48 -3.84
CA SER A 70 -8.32 24.10 -3.18
C SER A 70 -8.22 24.64 -1.75
N ASP A 71 -8.70 25.85 -1.49
CA ASP A 71 -8.73 26.45 -0.16
C ASP A 71 -9.78 25.80 0.73
N VAL A 72 -10.99 25.51 0.21
CA VAL A 72 -12.02 24.76 0.93
C VAL A 72 -11.51 23.37 1.27
N GLN A 73 -10.89 22.66 0.31
CA GLN A 73 -10.30 21.34 0.55
C GLN A 73 -9.17 21.40 1.59
N ARG A 74 -8.36 22.47 1.59
CA ARG A 74 -7.34 22.67 2.63
C ARG A 74 -7.90 23.07 3.98
N GLN A 75 -8.98 23.85 4.01
CA GLN A 75 -9.62 24.28 5.25
C GLN A 75 -10.41 23.13 5.89
N THR A 76 -11.08 22.29 5.10
CA THR A 76 -11.75 21.08 5.61
C THR A 76 -10.76 20.06 6.15
N LEU A 77 -9.57 19.92 5.55
CA LEU A 77 -8.48 19.10 6.09
C LEU A 77 -7.80 19.71 7.33
N LYS A 78 -7.89 21.04 7.52
CA LYS A 78 -7.33 21.76 8.68
C LYS A 78 -8.29 21.89 9.87
N LEU A 79 -9.54 21.44 9.76
CA LEU A 79 -10.41 21.32 10.94
C LEU A 79 -9.84 20.19 11.82
N ASN A 80 -9.81 20.40 13.14
CA ASN A 80 -9.44 19.33 14.06
C ASN A 80 -10.34 18.13 13.77
N PRO A 81 -9.77 16.94 13.50
CA PRO A 81 -10.56 15.76 13.19
C PRO A 81 -11.50 15.47 14.35
N GLN A 82 -12.72 15.04 14.05
CA GLN A 82 -13.69 14.69 15.10
C GLN A 82 -13.17 13.57 16.02
N TYR A 83 -12.38 12.65 15.46
CA TYR A 83 -11.82 11.50 16.14
C TYR A 83 -10.32 11.40 15.86
N GLN A 84 -9.56 11.01 16.89
CA GLN A 84 -8.11 10.77 16.73
C GLN A 84 -7.87 9.57 15.81
N PHE A 85 -8.55 8.47 16.07
CA PHE A 85 -8.58 7.30 15.19
C PHE A 85 -9.94 6.58 15.30
N LEU A 86 -10.31 5.94 14.19
CA LEU A 86 -11.51 5.11 14.05
C LEU A 86 -11.13 3.70 13.59
N TYR A 87 -11.94 2.72 13.95
CA TYR A 87 -11.84 1.35 13.46
C TYR A 87 -13.25 0.77 13.20
N PRO A 88 -13.40 -0.29 12.39
CA PRO A 88 -14.70 -0.91 12.14
C PRO A 88 -15.44 -1.34 13.40
N SER A 89 -16.76 -1.19 13.42
CA SER A 89 -17.54 -1.47 14.63
C SER A 89 -17.56 -2.94 15.04
N ALA A 90 -17.12 -3.85 14.16
CA ALA A 90 -16.95 -5.27 14.47
C ALA A 90 -15.62 -5.59 15.18
N GLY A 91 -14.72 -4.60 15.28
CA GLY A 91 -13.40 -4.74 15.91
C GLY A 91 -12.30 -4.13 15.04
N SER A 92 -11.17 -3.81 15.69
CA SER A 92 -9.97 -3.36 14.98
C SER A 92 -9.09 -4.51 14.50
N GLY A 93 -9.30 -5.72 15.03
CA GLY A 93 -8.48 -6.91 14.77
C GLY A 93 -8.56 -7.39 13.32
N THR A 94 -7.47 -7.97 12.83
CA THR A 94 -7.44 -8.67 11.53
C THR A 94 -7.38 -10.18 11.73
N LEU A 95 -7.76 -10.92 10.69
CA LEU A 95 -7.78 -12.37 10.65
C LEU A 95 -6.93 -12.86 9.48
N PRO A 96 -5.80 -13.55 9.71
CA PRO A 96 -5.10 -14.28 8.68
C PRO A 96 -5.80 -15.63 8.48
N LEU A 97 -6.36 -15.85 7.29
CA LEU A 97 -7.20 -17.03 7.00
C LEU A 97 -6.49 -18.07 6.11
N GLY A 98 -5.16 -18.01 6.07
CA GLY A 98 -4.32 -19.05 5.46
C GLY A 98 -4.59 -19.29 3.96
N ASN A 99 -4.39 -20.54 3.54
CA ASN A 99 -4.47 -20.95 2.12
C ASN A 99 -5.83 -20.65 1.48
N ASP A 100 -6.93 -20.98 2.16
CA ASP A 100 -8.31 -20.86 1.63
C ASP A 100 -8.65 -19.43 1.19
N PHE A 101 -7.96 -18.46 1.79
CA PHE A 101 -8.17 -17.03 1.58
C PHE A 101 -6.94 -16.34 1.00
N GLY A 102 -6.04 -17.11 0.39
CA GLY A 102 -4.89 -16.59 -0.35
C GLY A 102 -3.83 -15.91 0.53
N TRP A 103 -3.73 -16.29 1.80
CA TRP A 103 -2.78 -15.72 2.77
C TRP A 103 -2.93 -14.20 2.97
N LEU A 104 -4.12 -13.66 2.73
CA LEU A 104 -4.38 -12.24 2.99
C LEU A 104 -4.86 -12.03 4.43
N ASN A 105 -4.73 -10.79 4.91
CA ASN A 105 -5.36 -10.33 6.15
C ASN A 105 -6.76 -9.78 5.86
N TYR A 106 -7.72 -10.24 6.65
CA TYR A 106 -9.13 -9.89 6.55
C TYR A 106 -9.59 -9.13 7.78
N MET A 107 -10.72 -8.44 7.67
CA MET A 107 -11.42 -7.93 8.84
C MET A 107 -12.93 -7.89 8.63
N TRP A 108 -13.67 -7.93 9.73
CA TRP A 108 -15.10 -7.71 9.69
C TRP A 108 -15.43 -6.21 9.61
N ILE A 109 -16.26 -5.83 8.64
CA ILE A 109 -16.86 -4.50 8.56
C ILE A 109 -18.38 -4.62 8.65
N ALA A 110 -19.05 -3.54 9.05
CA ALA A 110 -20.51 -3.48 9.10
C ALA A 110 -21.04 -2.41 8.14
N LEU A 111 -21.90 -2.81 7.21
CA LEU A 111 -22.49 -1.95 6.19
C LEU A 111 -24.02 -1.89 6.32
N GLY A 112 -24.60 -0.77 5.89
CA GLY A 112 -26.04 -0.63 5.73
C GLY A 112 -26.82 -0.31 7.00
N THR A 113 -28.14 -0.19 6.84
CA THR A 113 -29.13 0.04 7.90
C THR A 113 -30.38 -0.81 7.63
N PRO A 114 -30.60 -1.93 8.36
CA PRO A 114 -29.80 -2.42 9.49
C PRO A 114 -28.37 -2.85 9.07
N LYS A 115 -27.48 -2.94 10.06
CA LYS A 115 -26.08 -3.31 9.86
C LYS A 115 -25.93 -4.80 9.53
N VAL A 116 -25.21 -5.11 8.46
CA VAL A 116 -24.84 -6.45 8.01
C VAL A 116 -23.31 -6.57 8.00
N LEU A 117 -22.78 -7.71 8.41
CA LEU A 117 -21.33 -7.95 8.54
C LEU A 117 -20.75 -8.52 7.24
N PHE A 118 -19.57 -8.04 6.87
CA PHE A 118 -18.82 -8.53 5.70
C PHE A 118 -17.35 -8.76 6.09
N LEU A 119 -16.81 -9.91 5.72
CA LEU A 119 -15.41 -10.29 5.92
C LEU A 119 -14.55 -9.85 4.72
N VAL A 120 -13.94 -8.68 4.83
CA VAL A 120 -13.27 -8.05 3.69
C VAL A 120 -11.76 -8.20 3.73
N ALA A 121 -11.15 -8.49 2.57
CA ALA A 121 -9.70 -8.46 2.40
C ALA A 121 -9.18 -7.00 2.47
N LEU A 122 -8.05 -6.78 3.13
CA LEU A 122 -7.45 -5.44 3.24
C LEU A 122 -6.53 -5.13 2.08
N ASP A 123 -6.85 -4.12 1.28
CA ASP A 123 -6.14 -3.87 0.02
C ASP A 123 -5.69 -2.41 -0.13
N THR A 124 -4.38 -2.16 0.02
CA THR A 124 -3.80 -0.84 -0.25
C THR A 124 -3.43 -0.62 -1.73
N GLY A 125 -3.46 -1.67 -2.55
CA GLY A 125 -3.21 -1.65 -3.99
C GLY A 125 -4.39 -1.19 -4.84
N SER A 126 -5.61 -1.14 -4.29
CA SER A 126 -6.81 -0.66 -4.99
C SER A 126 -7.63 0.40 -4.23
N ASP A 127 -8.39 1.20 -5.00
CA ASP A 127 -9.15 2.33 -4.48
C ASP A 127 -10.58 1.96 -4.03
N LEU A 128 -11.26 1.08 -4.77
CA LEU A 128 -12.69 0.80 -4.58
C LEU A 128 -12.88 -0.36 -3.61
N SER A 129 -13.64 -0.15 -2.54
CA SER A 129 -14.19 -1.25 -1.74
C SER A 129 -15.42 -1.85 -2.43
N TRP A 130 -15.57 -3.18 -2.38
CA TRP A 130 -16.71 -3.87 -2.98
C TRP A 130 -17.13 -5.09 -2.15
N VAL A 131 -18.39 -5.47 -2.26
CA VAL A 131 -19.00 -6.65 -1.61
C VAL A 131 -19.88 -7.39 -2.63
N PRO A 132 -20.05 -8.72 -2.50
CA PRO A 132 -20.97 -9.47 -3.36
C PRO A 132 -22.39 -8.94 -3.21
N CYS A 133 -23.08 -8.75 -4.33
CA CYS A 133 -24.43 -8.18 -4.35
C CYS A 133 -25.10 -8.42 -5.70
N ASP A 134 -26.38 -8.81 -5.66
CA ASP A 134 -27.15 -9.28 -6.84
C ASP A 134 -26.32 -10.29 -7.66
N CYS A 135 -25.76 -11.27 -6.96
CA CYS A 135 -24.72 -12.12 -7.47
C CYS A 135 -25.20 -12.96 -8.66
N VAL A 136 -24.56 -12.75 -9.81
CA VAL A 136 -24.71 -13.55 -11.02
C VAL A 136 -23.60 -14.58 -11.12
N GLN A 137 -22.38 -14.19 -10.73
CA GLN A 137 -21.19 -15.04 -10.76
C GLN A 137 -20.22 -14.58 -9.67
N CYS A 138 -20.23 -15.24 -8.51
CA CYS A 138 -19.37 -14.93 -7.37
C CYS A 138 -18.87 -16.20 -6.72
N ALA A 139 -17.89 -16.08 -5.83
CA ALA A 139 -17.49 -17.17 -4.97
C ALA A 139 -18.67 -17.67 -4.09
N PRO A 140 -18.65 -18.95 -3.66
CA PRO A 140 -19.59 -19.45 -2.67
C PRO A 140 -19.56 -18.62 -1.38
N LEU A 141 -20.71 -18.39 -0.75
CA LEU A 141 -20.80 -17.65 0.53
C LEU A 141 -21.03 -18.57 1.73
N SER A 142 -21.26 -19.87 1.52
CA SER A 142 -21.46 -20.78 2.64
C SER A 142 -20.13 -21.17 3.28
N SER A 143 -20.08 -21.15 4.62
CA SER A 143 -18.90 -21.56 5.39
C SER A 143 -18.47 -22.99 5.11
N SER A 144 -19.39 -23.85 4.67
CA SER A 144 -19.08 -25.25 4.30
C SER A 144 -18.07 -25.39 3.15
N TYR A 145 -17.84 -24.33 2.37
CA TYR A 145 -16.81 -24.28 1.33
C TYR A 145 -15.42 -23.90 1.87
N TYR A 146 -15.33 -23.43 3.10
CA TYR A 146 -14.12 -22.84 3.69
C TYR A 146 -13.78 -23.55 5.00
N GLY A 147 -12.61 -24.17 5.10
CA GLY A 147 -12.22 -24.92 6.30
C GLY A 147 -12.05 -24.03 7.54
N SER A 148 -11.75 -22.75 7.31
CA SER A 148 -11.41 -21.76 8.34
C SER A 148 -12.57 -20.88 8.80
N LEU A 149 -13.78 -21.05 8.25
CA LEU A 149 -14.96 -20.26 8.63
C LEU A 149 -15.96 -21.07 9.47
N ASP A 150 -16.48 -20.43 10.51
CA ASP A 150 -17.50 -21.00 11.40
C ASP A 150 -18.93 -20.49 11.12
N GLN A 151 -19.06 -19.44 10.29
CA GLN A 151 -20.34 -18.83 9.92
C GLN A 151 -20.41 -18.48 8.44
N ASP A 152 -21.62 -18.56 7.88
CA ASP A 152 -21.88 -18.16 6.49
C ASP A 152 -21.58 -16.66 6.30
N LEU A 153 -21.09 -16.34 5.11
CA LEU A 153 -20.82 -14.98 4.63
C LEU A 153 -22.11 -14.33 4.11
N ASN A 154 -22.09 -13.02 3.87
CA ASN A 154 -23.30 -12.26 3.53
C ASN A 154 -23.29 -11.78 2.09
N GLU A 155 -24.49 -11.62 1.53
CA GLU A 155 -24.68 -10.90 0.27
C GLU A 155 -25.31 -9.55 0.56
N TYR A 156 -24.69 -8.47 0.08
CA TYR A 156 -25.23 -7.13 0.27
C TYR A 156 -26.47 -6.95 -0.60
N ASN A 157 -27.58 -6.53 0.03
CA ASN A 157 -28.82 -6.21 -0.66
C ASN A 157 -29.14 -4.72 -0.50
N PRO A 158 -28.99 -3.91 -1.57
CA PRO A 158 -29.30 -2.47 -1.53
C PRO A 158 -30.74 -2.18 -1.09
N SER A 159 -31.70 -3.00 -1.50
CA SER A 159 -33.13 -2.80 -1.20
C SER A 159 -33.47 -3.06 0.27
N SER A 160 -32.66 -3.88 0.95
CA SER A 160 -32.83 -4.19 2.37
C SER A 160 -32.25 -3.10 3.28
N SER A 161 -31.44 -2.18 2.75
CA SER A 161 -30.89 -1.08 3.53
C SER A 161 -31.61 0.25 3.28
N SER A 162 -32.19 0.79 4.36
CA SER A 162 -32.83 2.12 4.38
C SER A 162 -31.89 3.31 4.12
N THR A 163 -30.57 3.10 4.15
CA THR A 163 -29.56 4.14 3.86
C THR A 163 -28.88 3.98 2.51
N SER A 164 -29.17 2.89 1.79
CA SER A 164 -28.60 2.62 0.48
C SER A 164 -29.09 3.63 -0.56
N LYS A 165 -28.17 4.10 -1.39
CA LYS A 165 -28.43 5.00 -2.51
C LYS A 165 -27.59 4.61 -3.70
N THR A 166 -28.24 4.19 -4.78
CA THR A 166 -27.58 3.95 -6.05
C THR A 166 -26.92 5.21 -6.59
N LEU A 167 -25.66 5.11 -7.02
CA LEU A 167 -24.98 6.19 -7.72
C LEU A 167 -25.42 6.21 -9.18
N SER A 168 -25.72 7.41 -9.69
CA SER A 168 -26.01 7.60 -11.11
C SER A 168 -24.77 7.96 -11.91
N CYS A 169 -24.84 7.78 -13.23
CA CYS A 169 -23.80 8.17 -14.18
C CYS A 169 -23.45 9.67 -14.16
N SER A 170 -24.35 10.53 -13.65
CA SER A 170 -24.07 11.96 -13.46
C SER A 170 -23.16 12.28 -12.27
N HIS A 171 -22.92 11.30 -11.38
CA HIS A 171 -22.11 11.49 -10.19
C HIS A 171 -20.62 11.61 -10.55
N HIS A 172 -19.90 12.55 -9.94
CA HIS A 172 -18.48 12.82 -10.26
C HIS A 172 -17.53 11.63 -10.01
N LEU A 173 -17.88 10.72 -9.09
CA LEU A 173 -17.14 9.48 -8.86
C LEU A 173 -17.43 8.40 -9.91
N CYS A 174 -18.45 8.59 -10.73
CA CYS A 174 -18.74 7.74 -11.88
C CYS A 174 -17.84 8.11 -13.06
N ASN A 175 -16.52 8.00 -12.87
CA ASN A 175 -15.55 8.26 -13.93
C ASN A 175 -15.14 6.93 -14.57
N MET A 176 -15.73 6.66 -15.74
CA MET A 176 -15.37 5.60 -16.72
C MET A 176 -15.91 4.18 -16.49
N GLY A 177 -17.23 4.03 -16.62
CA GLY A 177 -17.75 2.90 -17.39
C GLY A 177 -18.02 3.36 -18.83
N PRO A 178 -17.59 2.64 -19.89
CA PRO A 178 -17.95 2.96 -21.28
C PRO A 178 -19.46 2.86 -21.59
N GLU A 179 -20.28 2.57 -20.58
CA GLU A 179 -21.67 2.12 -20.70
C GLU A 179 -22.70 3.11 -20.16
N CYS A 180 -22.28 4.28 -19.68
CA CYS A 180 -23.19 5.34 -19.24
C CYS A 180 -23.86 6.02 -20.44
N LEU A 181 -24.94 5.43 -20.94
CA LEU A 181 -25.74 5.97 -22.05
C LEU A 181 -26.65 7.13 -21.61
N ASN A 182 -27.00 7.18 -20.32
CA ASN A 182 -27.91 8.18 -19.75
C ASN A 182 -27.40 8.66 -18.38
N PRO A 183 -27.37 9.98 -18.09
CA PRO A 183 -26.93 10.52 -16.79
C PRO A 183 -27.68 9.98 -15.57
N LYS A 184 -28.92 9.52 -15.74
CA LYS A 184 -29.75 8.94 -14.67
C LYS A 184 -29.56 7.43 -14.50
N GLN A 185 -28.88 6.77 -15.43
CA GLN A 185 -28.58 5.34 -15.34
C GLN A 185 -27.68 5.10 -14.13
N GLN A 186 -27.80 3.91 -13.56
CA GLN A 186 -26.92 3.43 -12.51
C GLN A 186 -25.47 3.39 -13.00
N CYS A 187 -24.56 3.85 -12.15
CA CYS A 187 -23.14 3.87 -12.47
C CYS A 187 -22.58 2.45 -12.42
N SER A 188 -22.26 1.87 -13.58
CA SER A 188 -21.53 0.61 -13.64
C SER A 188 -20.06 0.82 -13.32
N TYR A 189 -19.43 -0.22 -12.79
CA TYR A 189 -17.98 -0.26 -12.58
C TYR A 189 -17.42 -1.60 -13.04
N THR A 190 -16.16 -1.59 -13.41
CA THR A 190 -15.34 -2.78 -13.59
C THR A 190 -13.94 -2.46 -13.09
N VAL A 191 -13.42 -3.30 -12.23
CA VAL A 191 -12.03 -3.23 -11.76
C VAL A 191 -11.36 -4.53 -12.14
N ASN A 192 -10.28 -4.43 -12.91
CA ASN A 192 -9.40 -5.54 -13.22
C ASN A 192 -8.21 -5.48 -12.28
N TYR A 193 -7.79 -6.62 -11.75
CA TYR A 193 -6.66 -6.74 -10.85
C TYR A 193 -5.51 -7.40 -11.59
N TYR A 194 -4.28 -7.11 -11.16
CA TYR A 194 -3.07 -7.62 -11.81
C TYR A 194 -2.91 -9.15 -11.71
N SER A 195 -3.57 -9.80 -10.75
CA SER A 195 -3.64 -11.25 -10.67
C SER A 195 -4.41 -11.87 -11.85
N ASP A 196 -3.93 -13.01 -12.34
CA ASP A 196 -4.44 -13.68 -13.54
C ASP A 196 -5.98 -13.74 -13.58
N ASP A 197 -6.55 -13.18 -14.65
CA ASP A 197 -7.98 -13.12 -14.95
C ASP A 197 -8.88 -12.65 -13.80
N THR A 198 -8.37 -11.86 -12.86
CA THR A 198 -9.09 -11.44 -11.66
C THR A 198 -9.76 -10.09 -11.84
N SER A 199 -11.08 -10.03 -11.64
CA SER A 199 -11.84 -8.79 -11.77
C SER A 199 -13.09 -8.80 -10.88
N THR A 200 -13.64 -7.62 -10.63
CA THR A 200 -14.99 -7.43 -10.10
C THR A 200 -15.74 -6.39 -10.92
N SER A 201 -17.02 -6.64 -11.20
CA SER A 201 -17.89 -5.72 -11.92
C SER A 201 -19.31 -5.73 -11.37
N GLY A 202 -19.99 -4.62 -11.57
CA GLY A 202 -21.34 -4.39 -11.07
C GLY A 202 -21.66 -2.90 -11.07
N PHE A 203 -22.20 -2.38 -9.97
CA PHE A 203 -22.60 -0.98 -9.88
C PHE A 203 -22.23 -0.32 -8.56
N LEU A 204 -22.10 1.01 -8.57
CA LEU A 204 -21.76 1.78 -7.39
C LEU A 204 -22.99 2.11 -6.53
N VAL A 205 -22.84 1.94 -5.22
CA VAL A 205 -23.83 2.26 -4.20
C VAL A 205 -23.17 3.10 -3.11
N GLN A 206 -23.87 4.11 -2.62
CA GLN A 206 -23.52 4.80 -1.39
C GLN A 206 -24.34 4.21 -0.25
N ASP A 207 -23.67 3.87 0.84
CA ASP A 207 -24.32 3.43 2.07
C ASP A 207 -23.48 3.85 3.30
N VAL A 208 -23.80 3.31 4.47
CA VAL A 208 -23.16 3.63 5.74
C VAL A 208 -22.20 2.51 6.16
N LEU A 209 -20.95 2.88 6.42
CA LEU A 209 -19.98 2.08 7.17
C LEU A 209 -20.08 2.43 8.67
N HIS A 210 -20.17 1.42 9.52
CA HIS A 210 -20.22 1.61 10.97
C HIS A 210 -18.83 1.46 11.58
N LEU A 211 -18.43 2.48 12.36
CA LEU A 211 -17.13 2.61 12.98
C LEU A 211 -17.26 2.91 14.48
N LEU A 212 -16.17 2.71 15.21
CA LEU A 212 -16.02 3.08 16.62
C LEU A 212 -14.75 3.92 16.82
N PRO A 213 -14.76 4.87 17.78
CA PRO A 213 -13.58 5.61 18.17
C PRO A 213 -12.67 4.77 19.08
N GLY A 214 -11.36 4.90 18.91
CA GLY A 214 -10.38 4.12 19.67
C GLY A 214 -9.91 4.72 21.01
N HIS A 215 -10.64 5.70 21.57
CA HIS A 215 -10.40 6.19 22.93
C HIS A 215 -11.64 6.04 23.82
N SER A 216 -11.40 5.64 25.07
CA SER A 216 -12.38 5.23 26.09
C SER A 216 -13.23 6.34 26.70
N ASP A 217 -12.98 7.60 26.39
CA ASP A 217 -13.80 8.73 26.89
C ASP A 217 -15.21 8.81 26.25
N GLY A 218 -15.52 7.87 25.36
CA GLY A 218 -16.84 7.76 24.74
C GLY A 218 -17.20 6.33 24.38
N LEU A 219 -17.11 5.38 25.34
CA LEU A 219 -17.83 4.11 25.22
C LEU A 219 -19.27 4.41 24.77
N ASN A 220 -19.60 3.99 23.54
CA ASN A 220 -20.94 3.91 22.92
C ASN A 220 -21.32 4.93 21.83
N LYS A 221 -20.46 5.83 21.35
CA LYS A 221 -20.81 6.60 20.13
C LYS A 221 -20.38 5.86 18.86
N SER A 222 -21.30 5.05 18.33
CA SER A 222 -21.19 4.50 16.98
C SER A 222 -21.09 5.65 15.96
N VAL A 223 -20.07 5.59 15.11
CA VAL A 223 -19.87 6.52 14.01
C VAL A 223 -20.45 5.90 12.74
N ARG A 224 -21.38 6.61 12.10
CA ARG A 224 -21.99 6.21 10.83
C ARG A 224 -21.39 7.08 9.73
N ALA A 225 -20.46 6.52 8.96
CA ALA A 225 -19.76 7.23 7.90
C ALA A 225 -20.35 6.85 6.53
N PRO A 226 -20.78 7.81 5.69
CA PRO A 226 -21.16 7.51 4.32
C PRO A 226 -19.94 7.09 3.52
N VAL A 227 -20.05 5.98 2.81
CA VAL A 227 -19.02 5.43 1.93
C VAL A 227 -19.65 5.04 0.59
N VAL A 228 -18.83 4.96 -0.46
CA VAL A 228 -19.23 4.36 -1.74
C VAL A 228 -18.56 2.99 -1.85
N ILE A 229 -19.36 2.00 -2.22
CA ILE A 229 -18.95 0.62 -2.43
C ILE A 229 -19.41 0.13 -3.80
N GLY A 230 -18.68 -0.83 -4.35
CA GLY A 230 -19.14 -1.65 -5.46
C GLY A 230 -20.09 -2.74 -4.96
N CYS A 231 -21.32 -2.77 -5.48
CA CYS A 231 -22.15 -3.96 -5.50
C CYS A 231 -21.61 -4.86 -6.61
N GLY A 232 -20.81 -5.87 -6.24
CA GLY A 232 -20.12 -6.75 -7.16
C GLY A 232 -20.97 -7.94 -7.54
N SER A 233 -21.59 -7.88 -8.72
CA SER A 233 -22.47 -8.94 -9.23
C SER A 233 -21.73 -10.02 -10.03
N LYS A 234 -20.52 -9.70 -10.53
CA LYS A 234 -19.66 -10.64 -11.25
C LYS A 234 -18.21 -10.52 -10.81
N GLN A 235 -17.62 -11.65 -10.46
CA GLN A 235 -16.23 -11.81 -10.04
C GLN A 235 -15.57 -12.85 -10.95
N THR A 236 -14.27 -12.69 -11.21
CA THR A 236 -13.47 -13.62 -12.02
C THR A 236 -12.14 -13.94 -11.33
N GLY A 237 -11.41 -14.93 -11.86
CA GLY A 237 -10.07 -15.28 -11.37
C GLY A 237 -10.06 -15.68 -9.89
N GLY A 238 -9.06 -15.23 -9.16
CA GLY A 238 -8.88 -15.57 -7.74
C GLY A 238 -10.09 -15.23 -6.87
N TYR A 239 -10.81 -14.16 -7.19
CA TYR A 239 -12.00 -13.77 -6.44
C TYR A 239 -13.17 -14.73 -6.63
N LEU A 240 -13.38 -15.24 -7.85
CA LEU A 240 -14.36 -16.29 -8.10
C LEU A 240 -13.98 -17.61 -7.43
N SER A 241 -12.67 -17.87 -7.30
CA SER A 241 -12.13 -19.07 -6.66
C SER A 241 -12.15 -19.04 -5.13
N GLY A 242 -12.54 -17.93 -4.50
CA GLY A 242 -12.72 -17.84 -3.05
C GLY A 242 -11.72 -16.94 -2.32
N VAL A 243 -10.86 -16.19 -3.02
CA VAL A 243 -10.13 -15.07 -2.40
C VAL A 243 -11.12 -13.90 -2.21
N ALA A 244 -11.15 -13.26 -1.05
CA ALA A 244 -12.08 -12.13 -0.80
C ALA A 244 -13.57 -12.41 -1.15
N PRO A 245 -14.15 -13.55 -0.75
CA PRO A 245 -15.48 -13.97 -1.19
C PRO A 245 -16.59 -13.04 -0.68
N ASP A 246 -16.41 -12.49 0.53
CA ASP A 246 -17.32 -11.54 1.17
C ASP A 246 -16.93 -10.07 0.90
N GLY A 247 -16.00 -9.85 -0.03
CA GLY A 247 -15.58 -8.53 -0.49
C GLY A 247 -14.17 -8.10 -0.10
N LEU A 248 -13.88 -6.85 -0.45
CA LEU A 248 -12.55 -6.24 -0.34
C LEU A 248 -12.69 -4.77 0.09
N LEU A 249 -11.80 -4.35 0.98
CA LEU A 249 -11.70 -2.98 1.49
C LEU A 249 -10.55 -2.24 0.81
N GLY A 250 -10.88 -1.48 -0.23
CA GLY A 250 -9.93 -0.58 -0.91
C GLY A 250 -9.45 0.56 -0.01
N LEU A 251 -8.14 0.63 0.20
CA LEU A 251 -7.41 1.57 1.05
C LEU A 251 -6.49 2.51 0.22
N GLY A 252 -6.61 2.49 -1.11
CA GLY A 252 -5.82 3.29 -2.06
C GLY A 252 -5.96 4.82 -1.92
N LEU A 253 -5.20 5.56 -2.73
CA LEU A 253 -5.16 7.04 -2.73
C LEU A 253 -6.37 7.69 -3.42
N GLY A 254 -7.17 6.93 -4.15
CA GLY A 254 -8.30 7.41 -4.92
C GLY A 254 -9.39 8.08 -4.08
N GLU A 255 -10.13 8.99 -4.71
CA GLU A 255 -11.19 9.74 -4.03
C GLU A 255 -12.36 8.86 -3.56
N ILE A 256 -12.53 7.69 -4.18
CA ILE A 256 -13.58 6.72 -3.88
C ILE A 256 -13.27 5.83 -2.67
N SER A 257 -12.01 5.80 -2.21
CA SER A 257 -11.59 4.89 -1.13
C SER A 257 -12.14 5.31 0.24
N VAL A 258 -12.31 4.34 1.13
CA VAL A 258 -12.82 4.58 2.48
C VAL A 258 -11.99 5.62 3.25
N PRO A 259 -10.64 5.56 3.28
CA PRO A 259 -9.84 6.61 3.92
C PRO A 259 -10.11 8.01 3.36
N SER A 260 -10.35 8.14 2.05
CA SER A 260 -10.69 9.43 1.42
C SER A 260 -12.04 9.96 1.88
N PHE A 261 -13.08 9.11 1.94
CA PHE A 261 -14.40 9.52 2.44
C PHE A 261 -14.33 9.96 3.90
N LEU A 262 -13.64 9.21 4.75
CA LEU A 262 -13.53 9.52 6.17
C LEU A 262 -12.79 10.84 6.41
N ALA A 263 -11.66 11.06 5.71
CA ALA A 263 -10.89 12.29 5.82
C ALA A 263 -11.64 13.51 5.24
N LYS A 264 -12.28 13.37 4.06
CA LYS A 264 -13.04 14.46 3.43
C LYS A 264 -14.24 14.90 4.26
N ALA A 265 -14.86 13.98 4.99
CA ALA A 265 -15.96 14.28 5.92
C ALA A 265 -15.48 14.85 7.28
N GLY A 266 -14.17 14.97 7.50
CA GLY A 266 -13.59 15.52 8.73
C GLY A 266 -13.65 14.58 9.94
N TYR A 267 -13.91 13.28 9.73
CA TYR A 267 -13.94 12.31 10.83
C TYR A 267 -12.54 12.08 11.41
N ILE A 268 -11.54 12.03 10.54
CA ILE A 268 -10.16 11.64 10.85
C ILE A 268 -9.18 12.52 10.07
N LYS A 269 -7.90 12.45 10.43
CA LYS A 269 -6.83 12.90 9.54
C LYS A 269 -6.72 12.00 8.31
N ASN A 270 -6.14 12.51 7.23
CA ASN A 270 -5.96 11.76 6.00
C ASN A 270 -4.78 10.78 6.11
N SER A 271 -4.91 9.77 6.96
CA SER A 271 -3.93 8.72 7.19
C SER A 271 -4.61 7.47 7.73
N PHE A 272 -3.90 6.36 7.72
CA PHE A 272 -4.28 5.13 8.43
C PHE A 272 -3.04 4.29 8.70
N SER A 273 -3.14 3.30 9.58
CA SER A 273 -2.09 2.32 9.81
C SER A 273 -2.59 0.89 9.71
N LEU A 274 -1.73 0.01 9.21
CA LEU A 274 -1.86 -1.44 9.26
C LEU A 274 -0.78 -2.02 10.17
N CYS A 275 -1.09 -3.09 10.88
CA CYS A 275 -0.12 -3.86 11.63
C CYS A 275 -0.48 -5.33 11.54
N PHE A 276 0.48 -6.18 11.18
CA PHE A 276 0.33 -7.63 11.14
C PHE A 276 1.48 -8.24 11.93
N ASN A 277 1.25 -9.36 12.61
CA ASN A 277 2.27 -10.05 13.38
C ASN A 277 2.19 -11.58 13.14
N GLU A 278 3.24 -12.29 13.54
CA GLU A 278 3.37 -13.74 13.33
C GLU A 278 2.50 -14.59 14.26
N ASP A 279 1.96 -13.99 15.33
CA ASP A 279 1.01 -14.61 16.25
C ASP A 279 -0.44 -14.37 15.83
N ASP A 280 -0.65 -14.12 14.53
CA ASP A 280 -1.92 -13.82 13.89
C ASP A 280 -2.63 -12.55 14.39
N SER A 281 -1.98 -11.78 15.28
CA SER A 281 -2.50 -10.47 15.67
C SER A 281 -2.32 -9.45 14.54
N GLY A 282 -3.31 -8.59 14.39
CA GLY A 282 -3.19 -7.46 13.50
C GLY A 282 -4.29 -6.44 13.72
N ARG A 283 -4.13 -5.27 13.09
CA ARG A 283 -5.03 -4.14 13.27
C ARG A 283 -5.07 -3.18 12.09
N LEU A 284 -6.25 -2.59 11.86
CA LEU A 284 -6.45 -1.41 11.02
C LEU A 284 -6.96 -0.24 11.89
N LEU A 285 -6.29 0.90 11.78
CA LEU A 285 -6.71 2.16 12.42
C LEU A 285 -6.75 3.29 11.40
N PHE A 286 -7.93 3.85 11.15
CA PHE A 286 -8.10 5.03 10.33
C PHE A 286 -7.78 6.30 11.14
N GLY A 287 -7.07 7.25 10.54
CA GLY A 287 -6.66 8.50 11.18
C GLY A 287 -5.34 8.41 11.95
N ASP A 288 -4.83 7.20 12.14
CA ASP A 288 -3.56 6.98 12.84
C ASP A 288 -2.39 7.57 12.03
N GLN A 289 -1.47 8.24 12.73
CA GLN A 289 -0.24 8.83 12.19
C GLN A 289 1.00 8.11 12.71
N GLY A 290 0.82 7.07 13.52
CA GLY A 290 1.87 6.30 14.17
C GLY A 290 2.56 7.05 15.30
N VAL A 291 3.76 6.59 15.63
CA VAL A 291 4.51 7.07 16.79
C VAL A 291 5.49 8.18 16.42
N GLY A 292 5.79 9.05 17.39
CA GLY A 292 6.81 10.08 17.22
C GLY A 292 8.18 9.47 16.96
N GLY A 293 8.88 9.93 15.92
CA GLY A 293 10.22 9.45 15.57
C GLY A 293 10.26 8.13 14.80
N GLN A 294 9.12 7.64 14.28
CA GLN A 294 9.11 6.51 13.35
C GLN A 294 9.94 6.80 12.10
N GLU A 295 10.47 5.75 11.48
CA GLU A 295 11.19 5.87 10.21
C GLU A 295 10.18 6.17 9.08
N THR A 296 10.59 6.94 8.07
CA THR A 296 9.68 7.34 6.98
C THR A 296 10.38 7.45 5.63
N THR A 297 9.63 7.21 4.56
CA THR A 297 10.06 7.43 3.18
C THR A 297 8.93 8.09 2.38
N PRO A 298 9.21 9.04 1.47
CA PRO A 298 8.17 9.66 0.66
C PRO A 298 7.56 8.68 -0.35
N PHE A 299 6.27 8.85 -0.65
CA PHE A 299 5.66 8.22 -1.80
C PHE A 299 6.12 8.89 -3.10
N LEU A 300 6.39 8.09 -4.11
CA LEU A 300 6.79 8.54 -5.44
C LEU A 300 5.57 8.70 -6.36
N PRO A 301 5.57 9.70 -7.25
CA PRO A 301 4.54 9.83 -8.26
C PRO A 301 4.71 8.75 -9.34
N PHE A 302 3.67 7.96 -9.59
CA PHE A 302 3.62 7.05 -10.73
C PHE A 302 3.10 7.77 -11.97
N ASN A 303 3.86 7.75 -13.08
CA ASN A 303 3.51 8.49 -14.31
C ASN A 303 3.15 9.97 -14.05
N GLY A 304 3.86 10.61 -13.11
CA GLY A 304 3.62 12.01 -12.74
C GLY A 304 2.36 12.26 -11.89
N LYS A 305 1.71 11.22 -11.36
CA LYS A 305 0.54 11.32 -10.49
C LYS A 305 0.74 10.52 -9.21
N ASN A 306 0.26 11.07 -8.08
CA ASN A 306 0.20 10.34 -6.81
C ASN A 306 -1.09 9.51 -6.78
N SER A 307 -1.08 8.38 -7.49
CA SER A 307 -2.26 7.51 -7.62
C SER A 307 -2.16 6.23 -6.80
N THR A 308 -0.99 5.87 -6.29
CA THR A 308 -0.77 4.64 -5.53
C THR A 308 0.40 4.83 -4.54
N TYR A 309 0.62 3.86 -3.66
CA TYR A 309 1.63 3.89 -2.60
C TYR A 309 2.97 3.30 -3.08
N ILE A 310 3.63 3.97 -4.03
CA ILE A 310 4.96 3.56 -4.49
C ILE A 310 6.05 4.23 -3.65
N VAL A 311 7.07 3.47 -3.27
CA VAL A 311 8.27 3.94 -2.60
C VAL A 311 9.51 3.58 -3.42
N GLY A 312 10.57 4.38 -3.33
CA GLY A 312 11.85 4.11 -3.99
C GLY A 312 12.80 3.38 -3.06
N VAL A 313 13.10 2.12 -3.35
CA VAL A 313 14.15 1.36 -2.67
C VAL A 313 15.47 1.60 -3.42
N ASP A 314 16.48 2.10 -2.71
CA ASP A 314 17.79 2.41 -3.32
C ASP A 314 18.68 1.16 -3.43
N ALA A 315 18.59 0.26 -2.46
CA ALA A 315 19.35 -0.97 -2.44
C ALA A 315 18.72 -2.04 -1.57
N CYS A 316 18.89 -3.30 -1.98
CA CYS A 316 18.64 -4.49 -1.18
C CYS A 316 19.94 -4.92 -0.48
N CYS A 317 19.94 -5.03 0.85
CA CYS A 317 21.10 -5.43 1.63
C CYS A 317 20.86 -6.75 2.38
N ILE A 318 21.77 -7.71 2.22
CA ILE A 318 21.75 -9.04 2.83
C ILE A 318 22.97 -9.14 3.78
N GLY A 319 22.71 -9.29 5.08
CA GLY A 319 23.75 -9.23 6.10
C GLY A 319 24.47 -7.87 6.07
N SER A 320 25.77 -7.89 5.84
CA SER A 320 26.60 -6.68 5.67
C SER A 320 26.75 -6.25 4.20
N THR A 321 26.27 -7.04 3.24
CA THR A 321 26.41 -6.77 1.79
C THR A 321 25.23 -5.97 1.29
N CYS A 322 25.45 -4.81 0.67
CA CYS A 322 24.42 -4.09 -0.10
C CYS A 322 24.67 -4.30 -1.59
N LEU A 323 23.64 -4.77 -2.30
CA LEU A 323 23.75 -5.13 -3.71
C LEU A 323 23.70 -3.88 -4.60
N ASN A 324 24.65 -3.77 -5.53
CA ASN A 324 24.62 -2.75 -6.57
C ASN A 324 23.48 -3.02 -7.57
N GLU A 325 22.99 -1.96 -8.23
CA GLU A 325 21.96 -2.06 -9.28
C GLU A 325 20.67 -2.74 -8.80
N THR A 326 20.32 -2.55 -7.52
CA THR A 326 19.05 -3.03 -6.94
C THR A 326 18.09 -1.90 -6.60
N ASN A 327 18.30 -0.72 -7.20
CA ASN A 327 17.38 0.39 -7.08
C ASN A 327 16.07 0.06 -7.82
N VAL A 328 14.93 0.16 -7.13
CA VAL A 328 13.64 -0.27 -7.66
C VAL A 328 12.50 0.53 -7.02
N GLU A 329 11.51 0.87 -7.83
CA GLU A 329 10.24 1.38 -7.33
C GLU A 329 9.39 0.20 -6.86
N MET A 330 8.84 0.28 -5.65
CA MET A 330 8.01 -0.79 -5.10
C MET A 330 6.66 -0.25 -4.63
N LEU A 331 5.59 -0.88 -5.08
CA LEU A 331 4.25 -0.69 -4.54
C LEU A 331 4.17 -1.28 -3.13
N VAL A 332 3.57 -0.56 -2.19
CA VAL A 332 3.24 -1.08 -0.86
C VAL A 332 1.80 -1.57 -0.88
N ASP A 333 1.61 -2.89 -0.92
CA ASP A 333 0.32 -3.52 -1.18
C ASP A 333 -0.05 -4.56 -0.11
N SER A 334 -1.05 -4.24 0.73
CA SER A 334 -1.64 -5.22 1.64
C SER A 334 -2.60 -6.16 0.92
N GLY A 335 -3.00 -5.90 -0.32
CA GLY A 335 -3.81 -6.80 -1.15
C GLY A 335 -3.01 -7.99 -1.71
N THR A 336 -1.72 -8.11 -1.37
CA THR A 336 -0.87 -9.25 -1.76
C THR A 336 -0.16 -9.86 -0.56
N SER A 337 -0.12 -11.18 -0.53
CA SER A 337 0.45 -11.94 0.59
C SER A 337 1.97 -11.86 0.61
N PHE A 338 2.60 -11.90 -0.55
CA PHE A 338 4.05 -12.01 -0.69
C PHE A 338 4.68 -10.84 -1.43
N THR A 339 5.99 -10.67 -1.23
CA THR A 339 6.77 -9.63 -1.89
C THR A 339 7.24 -10.12 -3.26
N PHE A 340 7.08 -9.25 -4.26
CA PHE A 340 7.48 -9.49 -5.64
C PHE A 340 8.61 -8.53 -6.05
N LEU A 341 9.65 -9.05 -6.68
CA LEU A 341 10.76 -8.26 -7.20
C LEU A 341 10.86 -8.42 -8.73
N PRO A 342 11.16 -7.35 -9.49
CA PRO A 342 11.43 -7.48 -10.92
C PRO A 342 12.51 -8.53 -11.18
N ASP A 343 12.37 -9.33 -12.22
CA ASP A 343 13.21 -10.52 -12.50
C ASP A 343 14.72 -10.29 -12.27
N GLN A 344 15.27 -9.18 -12.77
CA GLN A 344 16.69 -8.85 -12.64
C GLN A 344 17.13 -8.61 -11.19
N ILE A 345 16.26 -7.97 -10.40
CA ILE A 345 16.51 -7.68 -8.98
C ILE A 345 16.28 -8.94 -8.15
N TYR A 346 15.20 -9.67 -8.45
CA TYR A 346 14.88 -10.94 -7.82
C TYR A 346 16.08 -11.89 -7.82
N GLN A 347 16.66 -12.16 -9.00
CA GLN A 347 17.79 -13.09 -9.14
C GLN A 347 18.98 -12.70 -8.25
N ARG A 348 19.40 -11.42 -8.30
CA ARG A 348 20.53 -10.95 -7.46
C ARG A 348 20.26 -11.09 -5.96
N VAL A 349 19.02 -10.79 -5.53
CA VAL A 349 18.63 -10.88 -4.12
C VAL A 349 18.62 -12.32 -3.63
N VAL A 350 17.96 -13.23 -4.38
CA VAL A 350 17.85 -14.64 -3.95
C VAL A 350 19.18 -15.38 -4.04
N GLU A 351 20.03 -15.07 -5.02
CA GLU A 351 21.39 -15.62 -5.13
C GLU A 351 22.27 -15.20 -3.94
N GLU A 352 22.22 -13.94 -3.52
CA GLU A 352 23.00 -13.47 -2.37
C GLU A 352 22.45 -13.99 -1.04
N LEU A 353 21.12 -14.09 -0.90
CA LEU A 353 20.49 -14.77 0.24
C LEU A 353 20.97 -16.22 0.31
N ASP A 354 20.87 -16.95 -0.80
CA ASP A 354 21.27 -18.35 -0.90
C ASP A 354 22.74 -18.58 -0.55
N ARG A 355 23.62 -17.70 -1.02
CA ARG A 355 25.06 -17.75 -0.71
C ARG A 355 25.36 -17.64 0.79
N GLN A 356 24.51 -16.92 1.53
CA GLN A 356 24.69 -16.65 2.96
C GLN A 356 23.87 -17.58 3.86
N VAL A 357 22.83 -18.24 3.35
CA VAL A 357 22.02 -19.19 4.11
C VAL A 357 22.84 -20.42 4.48
N ASN A 358 22.93 -20.71 5.77
CA ASN A 358 23.68 -21.86 6.28
C ASN A 358 22.79 -23.11 6.45
N ALA A 359 22.14 -23.54 5.36
CA ALA A 359 21.29 -24.73 5.35
C ALA A 359 21.34 -25.47 4.01
N SER A 360 20.98 -26.75 4.03
CA SER A 360 20.95 -27.59 2.84
C SER A 360 19.72 -27.30 2.00
N LYS A 361 19.92 -26.96 0.72
CA LYS A 361 18.84 -26.80 -0.26
C LYS A 361 17.94 -28.03 -0.34
N SER A 362 16.66 -27.79 -0.58
CA SER A 362 15.63 -28.80 -0.76
C SER A 362 14.51 -28.29 -1.65
N THR A 363 13.64 -29.18 -2.07
CA THR A 363 12.43 -28.84 -2.84
C THR A 363 11.22 -29.36 -2.09
N PHE A 364 10.19 -28.54 -1.97
CA PHE A 364 8.92 -28.90 -1.37
C PHE A 364 7.84 -28.80 -2.43
N LYS A 365 7.10 -29.89 -2.66
CA LYS A 365 6.03 -29.92 -3.66
C LYS A 365 4.86 -29.05 -3.19
N GLY A 366 4.22 -28.34 -4.14
CA GLY A 366 3.06 -27.51 -3.83
C GLY A 366 3.41 -26.19 -3.14
N TYR A 367 4.65 -25.70 -3.31
CA TYR A 367 5.06 -24.36 -2.88
C TYR A 367 5.67 -23.62 -4.08
N PRO A 368 5.41 -22.30 -4.22
CA PRO A 368 5.79 -21.55 -5.42
C PRO A 368 7.28 -21.13 -5.43
N TRP A 369 7.98 -21.24 -4.31
CA TRP A 369 9.34 -20.73 -4.17
C TRP A 369 10.42 -21.71 -4.64
N GLN A 370 11.44 -21.15 -5.29
CA GLN A 370 12.56 -21.91 -5.85
C GLN A 370 13.68 -22.17 -4.83
N TYR A 371 13.85 -21.27 -3.86
CA TYR A 371 14.93 -21.30 -2.87
C TYR A 371 14.38 -21.77 -1.53
N CYS A 372 14.49 -23.08 -1.28
CA CYS A 372 14.04 -23.71 -0.06
C CYS A 372 15.13 -24.56 0.58
N TYR A 373 15.05 -24.75 1.89
CA TYR A 373 16.09 -25.37 2.70
C TYR A 373 15.49 -26.30 3.74
N LYS A 374 16.21 -27.39 4.06
CA LYS A 374 15.87 -28.25 5.20
C LYS A 374 16.32 -27.58 6.49
N SER A 375 15.44 -27.56 7.47
CA SER A 375 15.79 -27.19 8.84
C SER A 375 15.03 -28.08 9.80
N SER A 376 15.74 -28.61 10.79
CA SER A 376 15.17 -29.34 11.92
C SER A 376 14.97 -28.45 13.15
N SER A 377 15.36 -27.16 13.07
CA SER A 377 15.17 -26.18 14.14
C SER A 377 14.22 -25.06 13.69
N LEU A 378 13.46 -24.55 14.67
CA LEU A 378 12.60 -23.37 14.53
C LEU A 378 13.40 -22.05 14.53
N GLU A 379 14.72 -22.10 14.71
CA GLU A 379 15.57 -20.90 14.80
C GLU A 379 16.08 -20.46 13.42
N VAL A 380 15.15 -20.21 12.51
CA VAL A 380 15.43 -19.67 11.17
C VAL A 380 16.29 -18.39 11.23
N SER A 381 16.11 -17.57 12.26
CA SER A 381 16.86 -16.33 12.50
C SER A 381 18.38 -16.53 12.66
N ASN A 382 18.84 -17.73 13.03
CA ASN A 382 20.27 -18.05 13.16
C ASN A 382 20.88 -18.55 11.84
N VAL A 383 20.05 -18.85 10.85
CA VAL A 383 20.42 -19.53 9.61
C VAL A 383 20.24 -18.62 8.39
N VAL A 384 19.27 -17.71 8.45
CA VAL A 384 18.95 -16.77 7.38
C VAL A 384 19.58 -15.41 7.71
N PRO A 385 20.38 -14.82 6.80
CA PRO A 385 20.95 -13.49 7.02
C PRO A 385 19.85 -12.42 7.12
N SER A 386 20.17 -11.30 7.78
CA SER A 386 19.25 -10.16 7.80
C SER A 386 19.01 -9.63 6.39
N PHE A 387 17.75 -9.35 6.04
CA PHE A 387 17.40 -8.68 4.79
C PHE A 387 16.89 -7.27 5.10
N THR A 388 17.44 -6.25 4.44
CA THR A 388 17.10 -4.84 4.65
C THR A 388 16.88 -4.14 3.32
N LEU A 389 15.75 -3.43 3.19
CA LEU A 389 15.52 -2.47 2.11
C LEU A 389 16.04 -1.10 2.53
N LYS A 390 16.97 -0.52 1.77
CA LYS A 390 17.49 0.83 2.04
C LYS A 390 16.73 1.88 1.24
N PHE A 391 16.47 3.01 1.89
CA PHE A 391 15.79 4.19 1.34
C PHE A 391 16.70 5.42 1.46
N ALA A 392 16.53 6.40 0.58
CA ALA A 392 17.39 7.59 0.48
C ALA A 392 17.47 8.43 1.76
N SER A 393 16.41 8.45 2.57
CA SER A 393 16.23 9.39 3.69
C SER A 393 15.98 8.73 5.05
N ALA A 394 16.09 7.40 5.17
CA ALA A 394 15.74 6.66 6.38
C ALA A 394 16.82 5.65 6.78
N LYS A 395 16.80 5.19 8.04
CA LYS A 395 17.46 3.93 8.37
C LYS A 395 16.78 2.80 7.58
N GLY A 396 17.52 1.76 7.23
CA GLY A 396 16.97 0.67 6.40
C GLY A 396 15.77 -0.01 7.05
N PHE A 397 14.81 -0.44 6.23
CA PHE A 397 13.68 -1.26 6.64
C PHE A 397 14.10 -2.72 6.71
N VAL A 398 14.34 -3.20 7.93
CA VAL A 398 14.79 -4.58 8.18
C VAL A 398 13.59 -5.51 8.14
N ILE A 399 13.57 -6.45 7.21
CA ILE A 399 12.50 -7.44 7.09
C ILE A 399 12.55 -8.37 8.30
N LYS A 400 11.44 -8.49 9.03
CA LYS A 400 11.37 -9.29 10.26
C LYS A 400 11.62 -10.76 9.96
N ASN A 401 10.93 -11.28 8.95
CA ASN A 401 11.03 -12.67 8.52
C ASN A 401 10.90 -12.76 6.99
N PRO A 402 12.01 -12.98 6.24
CA PRO A 402 11.97 -13.06 4.78
C PRO A 402 11.63 -14.46 4.27
N VAL A 403 11.25 -15.41 5.13
CA VAL A 403 10.96 -16.79 4.74
C VAL A 403 9.52 -17.21 5.04
N PHE A 404 9.13 -18.31 4.43
CA PHE A 404 7.90 -19.04 4.71
C PHE A 404 8.27 -20.41 5.28
N ASP A 405 7.79 -20.70 6.49
CA ASP A 405 8.07 -21.95 7.17
C ASP A 405 7.21 -23.09 6.64
N ILE A 406 7.82 -24.27 6.51
CA ILE A 406 7.18 -25.48 6.01
C ILE A 406 7.08 -26.47 7.15
N TYR A 407 5.84 -26.91 7.41
CA TYR A 407 5.52 -27.85 8.46
C TYR A 407 5.19 -29.23 7.87
N GLY A 408 5.75 -30.27 8.49
CA GLY A 408 5.33 -31.65 8.31
C GLY A 408 4.53 -32.14 9.51
N THR A 409 4.26 -33.44 9.55
CA THR A 409 3.48 -34.08 10.63
C THR A 409 4.14 -34.02 12.01
N GLN A 410 5.46 -33.79 12.06
CA GLN A 410 6.25 -33.75 13.29
C GLN A 410 6.79 -32.34 13.61
N GLY A 411 6.25 -31.29 12.98
CA GLY A 411 6.68 -29.90 13.15
C GLY A 411 7.41 -29.36 11.92
N ALA A 412 8.19 -28.29 12.10
CA ALA A 412 8.92 -27.64 11.00
C ALA A 412 9.91 -28.62 10.34
N VAL A 413 9.86 -28.70 9.01
CA VAL A 413 10.72 -29.57 8.18
C VAL A 413 11.65 -28.76 7.27
N GLY A 414 11.40 -27.46 7.12
CA GLY A 414 12.19 -26.55 6.31
C GLY A 414 11.53 -25.19 6.16
N PHE A 415 12.09 -24.37 5.28
CA PHE A 415 11.58 -23.05 4.95
C PHE A 415 11.95 -22.68 3.51
N CYS A 416 11.25 -21.71 2.93
CA CYS A 416 11.56 -21.13 1.62
C CYS A 416 11.71 -19.60 1.70
N LEU A 417 12.57 -19.00 0.88
CA LEU A 417 12.61 -17.54 0.75
C LEU A 417 11.27 -17.04 0.19
N ALA A 418 10.55 -16.23 0.96
CA ALA A 418 9.18 -15.78 0.67
C ALA A 418 9.16 -14.57 -0.28
N ILE A 419 9.93 -14.65 -1.37
CA ILE A 419 10.06 -13.61 -2.38
C ILE A 419 9.78 -14.26 -3.73
N GLN A 420 9.02 -13.59 -4.60
CA GLN A 420 8.71 -14.09 -5.93
C GLN A 420 9.19 -13.13 -7.04
N PRO A 421 9.50 -13.66 -8.23
CA PRO A 421 9.77 -12.83 -9.39
C PRO A 421 8.48 -12.18 -9.93
N THR A 422 8.61 -11.01 -10.54
CA THR A 422 7.58 -10.41 -11.40
C THR A 422 8.18 -9.93 -12.71
N LYS A 423 7.37 -10.00 -13.77
CA LYS A 423 7.69 -9.45 -15.09
C LYS A 423 7.54 -7.92 -15.15
N GLU A 424 6.90 -7.34 -14.14
CA GLU A 424 6.74 -5.88 -14.04
C GLU A 424 8.05 -5.19 -13.67
N ILE A 425 8.14 -3.93 -14.09
CA ILE A 425 9.27 -3.05 -13.73
C ILE A 425 9.16 -2.51 -12.30
N VAL A 426 7.95 -2.50 -11.73
CA VAL A 426 7.66 -2.08 -10.36
C VAL A 426 7.55 -3.32 -9.48
N GLY A 427 8.33 -3.37 -8.40
CA GLY A 427 8.21 -4.43 -7.40
C GLY A 427 7.00 -4.23 -6.48
N THR A 428 6.74 -5.16 -5.58
CA THR A 428 5.67 -5.04 -4.59
C THR A 428 6.15 -5.51 -3.23
N ILE A 429 6.03 -4.66 -2.21
CA ILE A 429 6.17 -4.99 -0.80
C ILE A 429 4.81 -5.53 -0.35
N GLY A 430 4.74 -6.85 -0.16
CA GLY A 430 3.53 -7.54 0.29
C GLY A 430 3.40 -7.59 1.82
N GLN A 431 2.31 -8.18 2.30
CA GLN A 431 2.03 -8.32 3.73
C GLN A 431 3.17 -9.00 4.49
N ASN A 432 3.81 -10.01 3.90
CA ASN A 432 4.92 -10.72 4.53
C ASN A 432 6.07 -9.79 4.96
N PHE A 433 6.32 -8.68 4.25
CA PHE A 433 7.33 -7.70 4.61
C PHE A 433 6.80 -6.60 5.53
N MET A 434 5.48 -6.42 5.61
CA MET A 434 4.83 -5.52 6.57
C MET A 434 4.75 -6.12 7.97
N THR A 435 4.78 -7.45 8.09
CA THR A 435 4.69 -8.18 9.36
C THR A 435 5.77 -7.75 10.38
N GLY A 436 5.34 -7.52 11.62
CA GLY A 436 6.18 -7.05 12.73
C GLY A 436 6.30 -5.53 12.84
N TYR A 437 5.57 -4.79 12.00
CA TYR A 437 5.59 -3.34 11.96
C TYR A 437 4.19 -2.75 11.99
N GLN A 438 4.05 -1.60 12.65
CA GLN A 438 2.99 -0.65 12.35
C GLN A 438 3.42 0.13 11.11
N ILE A 439 2.73 -0.11 10.00
CA ILE A 439 2.93 0.58 8.73
C ILE A 439 1.90 1.70 8.61
N VAL A 440 2.38 2.93 8.50
CA VAL A 440 1.54 4.14 8.47
C VAL A 440 1.52 4.71 7.06
N PHE A 441 0.33 4.82 6.50
CA PHE A 441 0.07 5.48 5.24
C PHE A 441 -0.35 6.92 5.54
N ASP A 442 0.62 7.84 5.62
CA ASP A 442 0.34 9.27 5.80
C ASP A 442 0.05 9.90 4.43
N ARG A 443 -1.23 9.84 4.04
CA ARG A 443 -1.73 10.29 2.74
C ARG A 443 -1.79 11.81 2.65
N GLU A 444 -1.81 12.51 3.79
CA GLU A 444 -1.74 13.97 3.87
C GLU A 444 -0.36 14.48 3.46
N ASN A 445 0.69 13.85 3.99
CA ASN A 445 2.08 14.23 3.73
C ASN A 445 2.76 13.38 2.64
N LEU A 446 2.02 12.43 2.06
CA LEU A 446 2.47 11.51 1.01
C LEU A 446 3.76 10.78 1.41
N ARG A 447 3.72 10.11 2.56
CA ARG A 447 4.83 9.31 3.07
C ARG A 447 4.35 8.01 3.68
N LEU A 448 5.19 6.98 3.54
CA LEU A 448 5.10 5.76 4.32
C LEU A 448 5.89 5.94 5.62
N GLY A 449 5.32 5.56 6.75
CA GLY A 449 6.01 5.44 8.02
C GLY A 449 6.04 4.01 8.51
N TRP A 450 7.07 3.63 9.27
CA TRP A 450 7.11 2.32 9.93
C TRP A 450 7.80 2.37 11.28
N SER A 451 7.27 1.59 12.22
CA SER A 451 7.89 1.33 13.53
C SER A 451 7.59 -0.11 13.96
N ARG A 452 8.53 -0.76 14.63
CA ARG A 452 8.31 -2.12 15.15
C ARG A 452 7.10 -2.13 16.09
N SER A 453 6.25 -3.13 15.97
CA SER A 453 5.05 -3.28 16.80
C SER A 453 4.69 -4.76 16.93
N ASN A 454 4.13 -5.12 18.08
CA ASN A 454 3.54 -6.45 18.36
C ASN A 454 2.06 -6.52 17.95
N CYS A 455 1.48 -5.44 17.42
CA CYS A 455 0.08 -5.31 17.02
C CYS A 455 -0.99 -5.49 18.12
N HIS A 456 -0.62 -5.73 19.38
CA HIS A 456 -1.53 -5.95 20.51
C HIS A 456 -1.96 -4.66 21.24
N ASP A 457 -1.13 -3.63 21.24
CA ASP A 457 -1.33 -2.46 22.11
C ASP A 457 -2.13 -1.32 21.45
N LEU A 458 -3.25 -0.94 22.08
CA LEU A 458 -3.89 0.39 21.96
C LEU A 458 -3.64 1.27 23.20
N ASN A 459 -2.90 0.76 24.19
CA ASN A 459 -2.73 1.44 25.47
C ASN A 459 -1.55 2.42 25.45
N ASN A 460 -1.91 3.70 25.47
CA ASN A 460 -1.15 4.87 25.94
C ASN A 460 0.13 5.22 25.17
N GLY A 461 0.07 6.35 24.47
CA GLY A 461 1.25 7.06 24.00
C GLY A 461 2.19 7.40 25.16
N LEU A 462 3.20 6.57 25.37
CA LEU A 462 4.47 6.89 26.01
C LEU A 462 5.55 5.97 25.40
N PRO A 463 6.73 6.49 25.05
CA PRO A 463 7.84 5.66 24.58
C PRO A 463 8.45 4.95 25.77
N LEU A 464 8.58 3.62 25.74
CA LEU A 464 9.34 2.91 26.76
C LEU A 464 10.37 1.95 26.17
N ASN A 465 11.57 2.16 26.72
CA ASN A 465 12.82 1.47 26.49
C ASN A 465 12.75 -0.03 26.85
N ALA A 466 13.70 -0.73 26.25
CA ALA A 466 14.16 -2.11 26.45
C ALA A 466 14.03 -2.76 27.86
N SER A 467 13.73 -4.06 27.80
CA SER A 467 13.91 -5.16 28.79
C SER A 467 13.00 -5.14 30.03
N SER A 468 12.45 -6.26 30.56
CA SER A 468 12.94 -7.63 30.66
C SER A 468 11.82 -8.69 30.83
N SER A 469 12.19 -9.91 30.47
CA SER A 469 11.59 -11.27 30.53
C SER A 469 10.59 -11.74 31.61
N SER A 470 9.90 -12.83 31.22
CA SER A 470 9.32 -13.98 31.97
C SER A 470 7.84 -13.83 32.39
N ASN A 471 6.87 -14.74 32.14
CA ASN A 471 6.84 -16.18 31.85
C ASN A 471 5.57 -16.59 31.04
N SER A 472 5.74 -17.32 29.93
CA SER A 472 5.26 -18.70 29.60
C SER A 472 3.79 -19.16 29.75
N PRO A 473 3.36 -20.20 28.98
CA PRO A 473 2.26 -20.09 28.01
C PRO A 473 1.17 -21.18 28.14
N ASN A 474 0.07 -21.02 27.38
CA ASN A 474 -0.84 -22.05 26.81
C ASN A 474 -1.96 -21.29 26.05
N SER A 475 -2.45 -21.66 24.88
CA SER A 475 -2.47 -22.94 24.17
C SER A 475 -2.74 -22.72 22.67
N LEU A 476 -2.07 -23.52 21.84
CA LEU A 476 -2.34 -23.77 20.42
C LEU A 476 -3.80 -24.19 20.15
N PRO A 477 -4.24 -24.05 18.89
CA PRO A 477 -4.60 -25.23 18.12
C PRO A 477 -3.76 -25.33 16.84
N SER A 478 -2.83 -26.28 16.85
CA SER A 478 -2.32 -26.92 15.65
C SER A 478 -3.40 -27.86 15.11
N THR A 479 -3.68 -27.80 13.81
CA THR A 479 -3.64 -28.89 12.81
C THR A 479 -4.61 -28.55 11.67
N GLU A 480 -4.18 -27.77 10.69
CA GLU A 480 -4.78 -27.85 9.36
C GLU A 480 -3.86 -28.69 8.46
N GLN A 481 -4.43 -29.76 7.93
CA GLN A 481 -3.78 -30.62 6.95
C GLN A 481 -3.47 -29.81 5.69
N GLN A 482 -2.20 -29.47 5.51
CA GLN A 482 -1.68 -29.04 4.21
C GLN A 482 -1.63 -30.23 3.24
N SER A 483 -2.78 -30.61 2.72
CA SER A 483 -2.92 -31.54 1.60
C SER A 483 -4.04 -31.07 0.67
N GLY A 484 -3.81 -29.93 0.02
CA GLY A 484 -4.53 -29.47 -1.16
C GLY A 484 -3.51 -29.20 -2.28
N PRO A 485 -3.74 -29.59 -3.56
CA PRO A 485 -2.71 -29.51 -4.60
C PRO A 485 -2.35 -28.10 -5.09
N ASN A 486 -2.98 -27.03 -4.59
CA ASN A 486 -2.88 -25.71 -5.20
C ASN A 486 -2.61 -24.61 -4.15
N SER A 487 -1.33 -24.38 -3.82
CA SER A 487 -0.93 -23.14 -3.16
C SER A 487 -0.98 -22.01 -4.20
N HIS A 488 -2.06 -21.23 -4.22
CA HIS A 488 -2.08 -20.01 -5.03
C HIS A 488 -1.55 -18.86 -4.18
N ALA A 489 -0.26 -18.55 -4.33
CA ALA A 489 0.22 -17.24 -3.90
C ALA A 489 -0.61 -16.17 -4.63
N VAL A 490 -1.21 -15.23 -3.88
CA VAL A 490 -2.00 -14.17 -4.49
C VAL A 490 -1.06 -13.13 -5.07
N SER A 491 -1.00 -13.07 -6.40
CA SER A 491 -0.32 -12.00 -7.14
C SER A 491 -0.89 -10.62 -6.76
N PRO A 492 -0.13 -9.53 -6.96
CA PRO A 492 -0.56 -8.18 -6.56
C PRO A 492 -1.99 -7.85 -6.96
N ALA A 493 -2.80 -7.35 -6.02
CA ALA A 493 -4.18 -6.94 -6.26
C ALA A 493 -4.21 -5.49 -6.77
N VAL A 494 -3.39 -5.18 -7.78
CA VAL A 494 -3.33 -3.82 -8.34
C VAL A 494 -4.45 -3.64 -9.34
N ALA A 495 -5.36 -2.73 -9.06
CA ALA A 495 -6.41 -2.35 -9.99
C ALA A 495 -5.81 -1.67 -11.25
N GLU A 496 -5.91 -2.30 -12.43
CA GLU A 496 -5.61 -1.64 -13.69
C GLU A 496 -6.63 -0.52 -13.95
N ARG A 497 -6.15 0.71 -14.15
CA ARG A 497 -6.98 1.77 -14.73
C ARG A 497 -6.99 1.61 -16.24
N THR A 498 -8.13 1.19 -16.80
CA THR A 498 -8.33 1.05 -18.24
C THR A 498 -7.99 2.37 -18.98
N PRO A 499 -7.17 2.33 -20.05
CA PRO A 499 -7.04 3.48 -20.93
C PRO A 499 -8.37 3.72 -21.65
N SER A 500 -8.87 4.96 -21.64
CA SER A 500 -9.99 5.35 -22.49
C SER A 500 -9.53 5.37 -23.96
N LYS A 501 -9.68 4.26 -24.68
CA LYS A 501 -9.98 4.22 -26.13
C LYS A 501 -10.13 2.78 -26.64
N SER A 502 -11.19 2.63 -27.43
CA SER A 502 -11.59 1.45 -28.18
C SER A 502 -10.56 1.01 -29.23
N SER A 503 -10.36 -0.30 -29.27
CA SER A 503 -10.12 -1.16 -30.43
C SER A 503 -9.68 -0.50 -31.75
N ILE A 504 -8.40 -0.69 -32.09
CA ILE A 504 -8.00 -0.99 -33.47
C ILE A 504 -7.07 -2.20 -33.42
N THR A 505 -7.42 -3.24 -34.17
CA THR A 505 -6.68 -4.48 -34.36
C THR A 505 -5.52 -4.30 -35.37
N CYS A 506 -4.36 -4.88 -35.02
CA CYS A 506 -3.31 -5.47 -35.87
C CYS A 506 -2.47 -4.58 -36.82
N PRO A 507 -1.27 -5.02 -37.32
CA PRO A 507 -0.60 -6.32 -37.15
C PRO A 507 0.91 -6.27 -36.78
N SER A 508 1.41 -7.46 -36.46
CA SER A 508 2.81 -7.90 -36.47
C SER A 508 3.68 -7.33 -37.61
N TYR A 509 4.86 -6.81 -37.28
CA TYR A 509 5.97 -6.68 -38.22
C TYR A 509 7.27 -7.17 -37.58
N LEU A 510 7.61 -8.43 -37.88
CA LEU A 510 8.98 -8.90 -37.99
C LEU A 510 9.55 -8.35 -39.30
N VAL A 511 10.54 -7.45 -39.24
CA VAL A 511 11.48 -7.27 -40.36
C VAL A 511 12.88 -7.03 -39.79
N ASN A 512 13.73 -8.01 -40.04
CA ASN A 512 15.19 -7.94 -40.01
C ASN A 512 15.71 -6.77 -40.85
N PHE A 513 16.74 -6.07 -40.38
CA PHE A 513 17.79 -5.62 -41.30
C PHE A 513 19.17 -5.70 -40.65
N PHE A 514 20.00 -6.55 -41.24
CA PHE A 514 21.43 -6.69 -41.00
C PHE A 514 22.21 -5.59 -41.76
N LEU A 515 23.34 -5.20 -41.19
CA LEU A 515 24.61 -4.79 -41.81
C LEU A 515 24.65 -3.54 -42.72
N LEU A 516 25.53 -2.60 -42.35
CA LEU A 516 26.78 -2.23 -43.04
C LEU A 516 27.52 -1.20 -42.15
N LEU A 517 28.55 -1.61 -41.40
CA LEU A 517 29.99 -1.56 -41.71
C LEU A 517 30.61 -0.16 -41.83
N PHE A 518 31.45 0.14 -40.83
CA PHE A 518 32.78 0.77 -40.85
C PHE A 518 33.04 2.03 -41.71
N ILE A 519 33.62 3.05 -41.09
CA ILE A 519 34.99 3.53 -41.38
C ILE A 519 35.53 4.32 -40.17
N ASN A 520 36.74 3.94 -39.76
CA ASN A 520 37.61 4.59 -38.77
C ASN A 520 38.11 5.97 -39.26
N ILE A 521 38.59 6.83 -38.37
CA ILE A 521 39.98 7.33 -38.31
C ILE A 521 40.12 8.40 -37.19
N LEU A 522 40.82 7.97 -36.13
CA LEU A 522 41.84 8.57 -35.25
C LEU A 522 41.88 10.08 -34.85
N PRO A 523 42.48 10.37 -33.66
CA PRO A 523 42.59 11.67 -33.01
C PRO A 523 43.90 12.40 -33.38
N PHE A 524 44.00 13.71 -33.13
CA PHE A 524 45.28 14.39 -32.97
C PHE A 524 45.22 15.58 -32.00
N GLU A 525 46.27 15.67 -31.20
CA GLU A 525 46.63 16.65 -30.18
C GLU A 525 47.01 18.04 -30.73
N VAL A 526 46.84 19.05 -29.86
CA VAL A 526 47.72 20.20 -29.51
C VAL A 526 48.37 21.03 -30.64
N PHE A 527 48.06 22.34 -30.69
CA PHE A 527 48.98 23.47 -30.47
C PHE A 527 48.27 24.83 -30.63
N MET A 528 48.08 25.55 -29.51
CA MET A 528 48.61 26.91 -29.25
C MET A 528 48.33 27.30 -27.81
#